data_AF-A0A9D0AAM7-F1
#
_entry.id   AF-A0A9D0AAM7-F1
#
_cell.length_a   1.000
_cell.length_b   1.000
_cell.length_c   1.000
_cell.angle_alpha   90.00
_cell.angle_beta   90.00
_cell.angle_gamma   90.00
#
_symmetry.space_group_name_H-M   'P 1'
#
loop_
_entity.id
_entity.type
_entity.pdbx_description
1 polymer ?
#
loop_
_entity_poly.entity_id
_entity_poly.type
_entity_poly.pdbx_seq_one_letter_code
_entity_poly.pdbx_strand_id
1 'polypeptide(L)' 'CPWGVPQLNQEKNKMVKCDFCVDRVDNGLKPVCVTKCTTQALRFVTLTRF' A
#
# COMPACT_ATOMS: atom_id res chain seq x y z
N CYS A 1 -10.17 -11.66 -6.80
CA CYS A 1 -9.73 -11.31 -5.42
C CYS A 1 -10.93 -11.45 -4.50
N PRO A 2 -10.91 -12.32 -3.48
CA PRO A 2 -12.05 -12.54 -2.58
C PRO A 2 -12.53 -11.27 -1.87
N TRP A 3 -11.63 -10.28 -1.71
CA TRP A 3 -11.91 -9.01 -1.04
C TRP A 3 -12.29 -7.86 -1.97
N GLY A 4 -12.41 -8.09 -3.28
CA GLY A 4 -12.86 -7.04 -4.23
C GLY A 4 -11.93 -5.82 -4.36
N VAL A 5 -10.67 -5.93 -3.93
CA VAL A 5 -9.74 -4.78 -3.85
C VAL A 5 -9.36 -4.19 -5.22
N PRO A 6 -9.06 -4.98 -6.28
CA PRO A 6 -8.69 -4.43 -7.59
C PRO A 6 -9.87 -3.72 -8.26
N GLN A 7 -9.64 -2.51 -8.77
CA GLN A 7 -10.64 -1.69 -9.46
C GLN A 7 -10.15 -1.31 -10.86
N LEU A 8 -11.04 -1.27 -11.85
CA LEU A 8 -10.69 -0.87 -13.21
C LEU A 8 -10.62 0.66 -13.31
N ASN A 9 -9.47 1.19 -13.71
CA ASN A 9 -9.38 2.55 -14.23
C ASN A 9 -9.77 2.53 -15.71
N GLN A 10 -10.96 3.07 -16.03
CA GLN A 10 -11.54 3.05 -17.37
C GLN A 10 -10.71 3.88 -18.37
N GLU A 11 -10.20 5.04 -17.97
CA GLU A 11 -9.40 5.92 -18.84
C GLU A 11 -8.12 5.23 -19.33
N LYS A 12 -7.46 4.49 -18.42
CA LYS A 12 -6.18 3.82 -18.71
C LYS A 12 -6.35 2.38 -19.17
N ASN A 13 -7.57 1.85 -19.16
CA ASN A 13 -7.89 0.44 -19.38
C ASN A 13 -6.98 -0.51 -18.57
N LYS A 14 -6.72 -0.17 -17.30
CA LYS A 14 -5.82 -0.91 -16.41
C LYS A 14 -6.43 -1.08 -15.02
N MET A 15 -6.18 -2.23 -14.40
CA MET A 15 -6.55 -2.47 -13.01
C MET A 15 -5.62 -1.72 -12.07
N VAL A 16 -6.18 -1.12 -11.03
CA VAL A 16 -5.47 -0.36 -10.00
C VAL A 16 -5.83 -0.94 -8.63
N LYS A 17 -4.85 -0.96 -7.74
CA LYS A 17 -4.99 -1.32 -6.33
C LYS A 17 -3.85 -0.64 -5.55
N CYS A 18 -3.90 -0.75 -4.22
CA CYS A 18 -2.74 -0.42 -3.39
C CYS A 18 -1.50 -1.18 -3.87
N ASP A 19 -0.42 -0.45 -4.08
CA ASP A 19 0.91 -0.92 -4.51
C ASP A 19 1.88 -1.03 -3.33
N PHE A 20 1.37 -0.83 -2.10
CA PHE A 20 2.16 -0.83 -0.88
C PHE A 20 3.22 0.30 -0.82
N CYS A 21 3.00 1.39 -1.58
CA CYS A 21 3.93 2.51 -1.73
C CYS A 21 5.33 2.03 -2.17
N VAL A 22 5.39 1.17 -3.19
CA VAL A 22 6.64 0.56 -3.69
C VAL A 22 7.74 1.58 -3.94
N ASP A 23 7.39 2.72 -4.56
CA ASP A 23 8.28 3.84 -4.83
C ASP A 23 8.93 4.39 -3.55
N ARG A 24 8.16 4.53 -2.47
CA ARG A 24 8.64 5.02 -1.18
C ARG A 24 9.48 3.98 -0.48
N VAL A 25 9.02 2.73 -0.46
CA VAL A 25 9.69 1.61 0.22
C VAL A 25 11.06 1.35 -0.41
N ASP A 26 11.17 1.39 -1.74
CA ASP A 26 12.43 1.24 -2.46
C ASP A 26 13.43 2.37 -2.14
N ASN A 27 12.93 3.55 -1.77
CA ASN A 27 13.73 4.69 -1.30
C ASN A 27 13.95 4.70 0.23
N GLY A 28 13.65 3.60 0.94
CA GLY A 28 13.83 3.49 2.39
C GLY A 28 12.81 4.28 3.23
N LEU A 29 11.75 4.79 2.61
CA LEU A 29 10.68 5.53 3.29
C LEU A 29 9.52 4.59 3.67
N LYS A 30 8.79 4.95 4.74
CA LYS A 30 7.56 4.24 5.12
C LYS A 30 6.39 4.59 4.18
N PRO A 31 5.39 3.69 4.04
CA PRO A 31 4.16 3.98 3.30
C PRO A 31 3.45 5.23 3.81
N VAL A 32 2.83 5.98 2.89
CA VAL A 32 2.24 7.30 3.22
C VAL A 32 1.10 7.20 4.24
N CYS A 33 0.27 6.16 4.16
CA CYS A 33 -0.82 5.91 5.10
C CYS A 33 -0.31 5.66 6.51
N VAL A 34 0.84 4.98 6.65
CA VAL A 34 1.49 4.75 7.94
C VAL A 34 2.08 6.06 8.47
N THR A 35 2.78 6.83 7.64
CA THR A 35 3.41 8.09 8.10
C THR A 35 2.40 9.18 8.47
N LYS A 36 1.25 9.23 7.80
CA LYS A 36 0.21 10.24 8.07
C LYS A 36 -0.75 9.86 9.19
N CYS A 37 -0.66 8.65 9.73
CA CYS A 37 -1.57 8.18 10.78
C CYS A 37 -1.31 8.94 12.10
N THR A 38 -2.13 9.94 12.39
CA THR A 38 -2.01 10.78 13.60
C THR A 38 -2.26 10.02 14.90
N THR A 39 -3.12 8.99 14.85
CA THR A 39 -3.47 8.15 16.00
C THR A 39 -2.53 6.97 16.22
N GLN A 40 -1.55 6.76 15.34
CA GLN A 40 -0.60 5.63 15.40
C GLN A 40 -1.27 4.24 15.34
N ALA A 41 -2.44 4.13 14.70
CA ALA A 41 -3.15 2.87 14.51
C ALA A 41 -2.44 1.92 13.53
N LEU A 42 -1.62 2.45 12.62
CA LEU A 42 -0.92 1.67 11.59
C LEU A 42 0.57 1.55 11.89
N ARG A 43 1.14 0.36 11.69
CA ARG A 43 2.58 0.10 11.83
C ARG A 43 3.11 -0.63 10.59
N PHE A 44 4.29 -0.21 10.14
CA PHE A 44 5.03 -0.89 9.08
C PHE A 44 6.13 -1.73 9.72
N VAL A 45 6.08 -3.04 9.51
CA VAL A 45 6.97 -4.02 10.14
C VAL A 45 7.51 -5.00 9.10
N THR A 46 8.72 -5.49 9.31
CA THR A 46 9.26 -6.61 8.56
C THR A 46 8.70 -7.91 9.11
N LEU A 47 8.18 -8.77 8.24
CA LEU A 47 7.73 -10.10 8.65
C LEU A 47 8.95 -11.00 8.80
N THR A 48 9.42 -11.20 10.03
CA THR A 48 10.64 -11.95 10.34
C THR A 48 10.43 -13.44 10.57
N ARG A 49 9.35 -14.04 10.06
CA ARG A 49 9.12 -15.48 10.21
C ARG A 49 8.09 -16.05 9.22
N PHE A 50 8.43 -17.20 8.64
CA PHE A 50 7.49 -18.23 8.19
C PHE A 50 7.44 -19.35 9.24
#